data_AF-A0A8X8YEQ4-F1
#
_entry.id   AF-A0A8X8YEQ4-F1
#
_cell.length_a   1.000
_cell.length_b   1.000
_cell.length_c   1.000
_cell.angle_alpha   90.00
_cell.angle_beta   90.00
_cell.angle_gamma   90.00
#
_symmetry.space_group_name_H-M   'P 1'
#
loop_
_entity.id
_entity.type
_entity.pdbx_description
1 polymer ?
#
loop_
_entity_poly.entity_id
_entity_poly.type
_entity_poly.pdbx_seq_one_letter_code
_entity_poly.pdbx_strand_id
1 'polypeptide(L)'
;MNTTLHIFLYFMMFTILFLNLGLQSGNFLHFNGDANTTTLSNLKPQQAHFKHRKLMLHGECSKWDISISQSRYPTSGIPEFIVQIVNTCVTGCAPSNIHVRCGWFASTRMVNPRTFKRLSYDDCFVNGGLPLKSSQSIRFTYANSFMYPLEFKSASFC
;
A
#
# COMPACT_ATOMS: atom_id res chain seq x y z
N MET A 1 13.59 5.42 -47.54
CA MET A 1 12.88 5.92 -46.34
C MET A 1 11.42 5.45 -46.23
N ASN A 2 10.86 4.70 -47.19
CA ASN A 2 9.42 4.37 -47.20
C ASN A 2 9.09 2.96 -46.64
N THR A 3 10.02 2.01 -46.70
CA THR A 3 9.79 0.62 -46.27
C THR A 3 9.71 0.47 -44.76
N THR A 4 10.56 1.18 -44.01
CA THR A 4 10.57 1.14 -42.53
C THR A 4 9.29 1.74 -41.93
N LEU A 5 8.75 2.79 -42.55
CA LEU A 5 7.48 3.40 -42.15
C LEU A 5 6.31 2.45 -42.40
N HIS A 6 6.29 1.78 -43.56
CA HIS A 6 5.28 0.77 -43.85
C HIS A 6 5.32 -0.39 -42.85
N ILE A 7 6.50 -0.91 -42.52
CA ILE A 7 6.65 -1.99 -41.53
C ILE A 7 6.11 -1.54 -40.16
N PHE A 8 6.40 -0.31 -39.74
CA PHE A 8 5.91 0.24 -38.49
C PHE A 8 4.38 0.38 -38.48
N LEU A 9 3.79 0.89 -39.56
CA LEU A 9 2.33 1.03 -39.70
C LEU A 9 1.62 -0.34 -39.69
N TYR A 10 2.20 -1.36 -40.34
CA TYR A 10 1.67 -2.73 -40.29
C TYR A 10 1.70 -3.30 -38.87
N PHE A 11 2.79 -3.08 -38.12
CA PHE A 11 2.91 -3.56 -36.75
C PHE A 11 1.89 -2.90 -35.81
N MET A 12 1.67 -1.59 -35.97
CA MET A 12 0.67 -0.85 -35.19
C MET A 12 -0.77 -1.26 -35.53
N MET A 13 -1.06 -1.56 -36.80
CA MET A 13 -2.39 -2.08 -37.17
C MET A 13 -2.65 -3.48 -36.62
N PHE A 14 -1.62 -4.33 -36.58
CA PHE A 14 -1.72 -5.68 -36.04
C PHE A 14 -2.02 -5.64 -34.53
N THR A 15 -1.31 -4.81 -33.75
CA THR A 15 -1.56 -4.70 -32.30
C THR A 15 -2.96 -4.17 -31.98
N ILE A 16 -3.49 -3.23 -32.77
CA ILE A 16 -4.86 -2.73 -32.63
C ILE A 16 -5.88 -3.84 -32.91
N LEU A 17 -5.63 -4.72 -33.89
CA LEU A 17 -6.51 -5.87 -34.17
C LEU A 17 -6.55 -6.87 -33.00
N PHE A 18 -5.42 -7.13 -32.34
CA PHE A 18 -5.35 -7.98 -31.14
C PHE A 18 -6.00 -7.35 -29.90
N LEU A 19 -5.92 -6.02 -29.74
CA LEU A 19 -6.59 -5.30 -28.65
C LEU A 19 -8.12 -5.36 -28.76
N ASN A 20 -8.66 -5.35 -29.99
CA ASN A 20 -10.10 -5.47 -30.23
C ASN A 20 -10.62 -6.91 -30.17
N LEU A 21 -9.76 -7.93 -30.31
CA LEU A 21 -10.13 -9.35 -30.18
C LEU A 21 -10.08 -9.87 -28.73
N GLY A 22 -9.52 -9.08 -27.80
CA GLY A 22 -9.29 -9.46 -26.40
C GLY A 22 -10.27 -8.90 -25.37
N LEU A 23 -11.37 -8.26 -25.77
CA LEU A 23 -12.29 -7.57 -24.86
C LEU A 23 -13.76 -7.99 -25.05
N GLN A 24 -14.11 -9.22 -24.67
CA GLN A 24 -15.46 -9.52 -24.17
C GLN A 24 -15.53 -10.87 -23.44
N SER A 25 -15.28 -10.85 -22.12
CA SER A 25 -15.91 -11.81 -21.19
C SER A 25 -15.86 -11.22 -19.79
N GLY A 26 -17.02 -10.79 -19.29
CA GLY A 26 -17.19 -10.26 -17.95
C GLY A 26 -18.47 -9.46 -17.81
N ASN A 27 -19.60 -10.17 -17.68
CA ASN A 27 -20.95 -9.61 -17.51
C ASN A 27 -21.06 -8.64 -16.33
N PHE A 28 -21.83 -7.58 -16.54
CA PHE A 28 -22.17 -6.52 -15.59
C PHE A 28 -23.66 -6.62 -15.19
N LEU A 29 -23.89 -6.66 -13.87
CA LEU A 29 -25.08 -6.41 -13.03
C LEU A 29 -26.29 -7.36 -13.07
N HIS A 30 -26.71 -7.79 -11.86
CA HIS A 30 -27.91 -7.22 -11.21
C HIS A 30 -27.94 -7.61 -9.71
N PHE A 31 -27.87 -6.63 -8.79
CA PHE A 31 -28.27 -6.82 -7.38
C PHE A 31 -29.31 -5.73 -7.05
N ASN A 32 -30.56 -6.15 -6.91
CA ASN A 32 -31.65 -5.33 -6.42
C ASN A 32 -31.46 -5.05 -4.93
N GLY A 33 -31.47 -3.77 -4.57
CA GLY A 33 -31.65 -3.30 -3.21
C GLY A 33 -33.04 -2.69 -3.06
N ASP A 34 -33.85 -3.27 -2.17
CA ASP A 34 -35.08 -2.65 -1.70
C ASP A 34 -34.88 -2.24 -0.24
N ALA A 35 -34.89 -0.94 0.00
CA ALA A 35 -34.99 -0.32 1.32
C ALA A 35 -36.44 0.10 1.54
N ASN A 36 -37.02 -0.21 2.70
CA ASN A 36 -38.21 0.48 3.21
C ASN A 36 -38.30 0.41 4.76
N THR A 37 -38.26 1.61 5.35
CA THR A 37 -39.04 2.13 6.50
C THR A 37 -38.69 1.74 7.95
N THR A 38 -37.89 2.63 8.57
CA THR A 38 -38.02 3.24 9.92
C THR A 38 -38.88 2.58 10.99
N THR A 39 -38.21 2.03 12.01
CA THR A 39 -38.71 2.02 13.40
C THR A 39 -37.68 2.69 14.32
N LEU A 40 -38.12 3.75 14.99
CA LEU A 40 -37.42 4.50 16.02
C LEU A 40 -37.31 3.64 17.29
N SER A 41 -36.10 3.24 17.69
CA SER A 41 -35.79 3.01 19.12
C SER A 41 -34.29 2.90 19.40
N ASN A 42 -33.85 3.77 20.33
CA ASN A 42 -32.87 3.53 21.39
C ASN A 42 -31.37 3.27 21.09
N LEU A 43 -30.58 4.19 21.66
CA LEU A 43 -29.17 4.13 22.06
C LEU A 43 -28.43 2.78 21.91
N LYS A 44 -27.37 2.78 21.09
CA LYS A 44 -26.20 1.92 21.28
C LYS A 44 -24.95 2.60 20.70
N PRO A 45 -23.84 2.74 21.46
CA PRO A 45 -22.59 3.26 20.92
C PRO A 45 -22.10 2.33 19.80
N GLN A 46 -21.75 2.89 18.65
CA GLN A 46 -21.22 2.16 17.51
C GLN A 46 -19.88 1.50 17.90
N GLN A 47 -19.94 0.20 18.21
CA GLN A 47 -18.81 -0.69 18.11
C GLN A 47 -18.34 -0.70 16.65
N ALA A 48 -17.30 0.07 16.38
CA ALA A 48 -16.55 -0.04 15.14
C ALA A 48 -16.12 -1.51 14.98
N HIS A 49 -16.59 -2.12 13.90
CA HIS A 49 -16.36 -3.52 13.56
C HIS A 49 -14.89 -3.71 13.18
N PHE A 50 -14.02 -3.83 14.18
CA PHE A 50 -12.59 -4.05 14.00
C PHE A 50 -12.36 -5.50 13.58
N LYS A 51 -12.51 -5.78 12.28
CA LYS A 51 -12.05 -7.02 11.67
C LYS A 51 -10.53 -7.11 11.86
N HIS A 52 -10.09 -8.11 12.63
CA HIS A 52 -8.70 -8.54 12.85
C HIS A 52 -7.79 -7.72 13.78
N ARG A 53 -8.20 -7.43 15.03
CA ARG A 53 -7.23 -7.34 16.15
C ARG A 53 -7.57 -8.45 17.14
N LYS A 54 -7.07 -9.64 16.84
CA LYS A 54 -6.83 -10.62 17.90
C LYS A 54 -5.61 -10.06 18.65
N LEU A 55 -5.85 -9.35 19.76
CA LEU A 55 -4.77 -8.99 20.68
C LEU A 55 -4.28 -10.32 21.28
N MET A 56 -3.35 -10.95 20.58
CA MET A 56 -2.63 -12.13 21.06
C MET A 56 -1.76 -11.66 22.22
N LEU A 57 -2.33 -11.69 23.43
CA LEU A 57 -1.63 -11.30 24.65
C LEU A 57 -0.49 -12.27 25.00
N HIS A 58 -0.37 -13.40 24.30
CA HIS A 58 0.72 -14.35 24.42
C HIS A 58 1.05 -14.90 23.02
N GLY A 59 2.10 -14.38 22.41
CA GLY A 59 2.56 -14.81 21.09
C GLY A 59 3.79 -14.02 20.70
N GLU A 60 4.75 -14.68 20.09
CA GLU A 60 5.93 -14.03 19.52
C GLU A 60 5.50 -13.01 18.45
N CYS A 61 6.25 -11.92 18.34
CA CYS A 61 6.01 -10.92 17.30
C CYS A 61 6.13 -11.55 15.91
N SER A 62 5.20 -11.19 15.03
CA SER A 62 5.12 -11.72 13.68
C SER A 62 5.00 -10.61 12.63
N LYS A 63 5.01 -10.99 11.35
CA LYS A 63 4.77 -10.05 10.24
C LYS A 63 3.45 -9.27 10.33
N TRP A 64 2.46 -9.82 11.03
CA TRP A 64 1.14 -9.19 11.17
C TRP A 64 1.14 -8.05 12.18
N ASP A 65 2.19 -7.95 13.00
CA ASP A 65 2.38 -6.91 13.99
C ASP A 65 3.11 -5.68 13.45
N ILE A 66 3.48 -5.68 12.17
CA ILE A 66 3.96 -4.49 11.45
C ILE A 66 2.81 -3.94 10.61
N SER A 67 2.26 -2.81 11.04
CA SER A 67 1.21 -2.10 10.31
C SER A 67 1.81 -1.01 9.45
N ILE A 68 1.42 -0.98 8.17
CA ILE A 68 1.80 0.07 7.22
C ILE A 68 0.51 0.74 6.76
N SER A 69 0.42 2.04 6.97
CA SER A 69 -0.72 2.85 6.52
C SER A 69 -0.24 4.07 5.74
N GLN A 70 -1.10 4.52 4.83
CA GLN A 70 -0.83 5.70 4.01
C GLN A 70 -2.06 6.61 3.96
N SER A 71 -1.82 7.91 3.92
CA SER A 71 -2.86 8.91 3.69
C SER A 71 -2.36 9.99 2.73
N ARG A 72 -3.29 10.66 2.05
CA ARG A 72 -2.98 11.77 1.14
C ARG A 72 -3.13 13.09 1.87
N TYR A 73 -2.15 13.98 1.74
CA TYR A 73 -2.24 15.35 2.23
C TYR A 73 -2.84 16.26 1.14
N PRO A 74 -3.84 17.10 1.46
CA PRO A 74 -4.46 18.00 0.49
C PRO A 74 -3.51 19.17 0.19
N THR A 75 -2.67 18.99 -0.82
CA THR A 75 -1.71 20.00 -1.31
C THR A 75 -2.14 20.55 -2.66
N SER A 76 -1.80 21.81 -2.93
CA SER A 76 -1.76 22.33 -4.30
C SER A 76 -0.45 21.88 -4.96
N GLY A 77 -0.53 21.38 -6.20
CA GLY A 77 0.62 20.90 -6.96
C GLY A 77 0.84 19.39 -6.87
N ILE A 78 2.09 18.96 -6.66
CA ILE A 78 2.46 17.53 -6.61
C ILE A 78 1.86 16.90 -5.35
N PRO A 79 1.05 15.84 -5.46
CA PRO A 79 0.45 15.18 -4.31
C PRO A 79 1.49 14.72 -3.29
N GLU A 80 1.15 14.90 -2.01
CA GLU A 80 1.95 14.41 -0.89
C GLU A 80 1.22 13.26 -0.20
N PHE A 81 1.99 12.25 0.19
CA PHE A 81 1.52 11.05 0.86
C PHE A 81 2.29 10.84 2.16
N ILE A 82 1.55 10.68 3.25
CA ILE A 82 2.11 10.39 4.56
C ILE A 82 2.07 8.88 4.74
N VAL A 83 3.24 8.31 5.05
CA VAL A 83 3.38 6.89 5.40
C VAL A 83 3.60 6.79 6.89
N GLN A 84 2.90 5.85 7.51
CA GLN A 84 3.14 5.48 8.90
C GLN A 84 3.39 3.97 8.99
N ILE A 85 4.52 3.60 9.58
CA ILE A 85 4.90 2.21 9.85
C ILE A 85 4.94 2.05 11.36
N VAL A 86 4.14 1.13 11.90
CA VAL A 86 3.94 0.95 13.35
C VAL A 86 4.24 -0.49 13.74
N ASN A 87 5.04 -0.68 14.79
CA ASN A 87 5.12 -1.97 15.47
C ASN A 87 4.00 -2.06 16.53
N THR A 88 3.00 -2.90 16.26
CA THR A 88 1.88 -3.16 17.17
C THR A 88 2.12 -4.35 18.10
N CYS A 89 3.27 -5.03 17.99
CA CYS A 89 3.63 -6.11 18.89
C CYS A 89 3.87 -5.55 20.30
N VAL A 90 3.22 -6.14 21.31
CA VAL A 90 3.28 -5.70 22.71
C VAL A 90 4.28 -6.54 23.51
N THR A 91 4.34 -7.84 23.24
CA THR A 91 5.16 -8.81 23.96
C THR A 91 6.05 -9.57 23.00
N GLY A 92 7.36 -9.62 23.26
CA GLY A 92 8.35 -10.24 22.36
C GLY A 92 9.49 -9.31 21.98
N CYS A 93 10.36 -9.77 21.09
CA CYS A 93 11.49 -8.97 20.60
C CYS A 93 11.03 -7.89 19.60
N ALA A 94 11.71 -6.74 19.64
CA ALA A 94 11.45 -5.67 18.69
C ALA A 94 11.94 -6.08 17.28
N PRO A 95 11.08 -6.07 16.24
CA PRO A 95 11.47 -6.41 14.89
C PRO A 95 12.53 -5.43 14.38
N SER A 96 13.57 -5.98 13.76
CA SER A 96 14.69 -5.25 13.17
C SER A 96 14.85 -5.63 11.70
N ASN A 97 15.74 -4.94 10.97
CA ASN A 97 15.94 -5.17 9.53
C ASN A 97 14.61 -5.24 8.76
N ILE A 98 13.73 -4.26 8.99
CA ILE A 98 12.40 -4.24 8.38
C ILE A 98 12.55 -3.80 6.91
N HIS A 99 12.09 -4.66 6.00
CA HIS A 99 12.01 -4.42 4.58
C HIS A 99 10.55 -4.26 4.14
N VAL A 100 10.34 -3.33 3.22
CA VAL A 100 9.05 -2.97 2.65
C VAL A 100 9.13 -3.08 1.13
N ARG A 101 8.12 -3.73 0.53
CA ARG A 101 7.90 -3.72 -0.92
C ARG A 101 7.53 -2.31 -1.34
N CYS A 102 8.24 -1.79 -2.31
CA CYS A 102 8.13 -0.39 -2.72
C CYS A 102 8.29 -0.19 -4.23
N GLY A 103 8.39 -1.26 -5.02
CA GLY A 103 8.59 -1.23 -6.47
C GLY A 103 9.64 -0.22 -6.93
N TRP A 104 9.21 0.71 -7.77
CA TRP A 104 10.01 1.82 -8.30
C TRP A 104 9.95 3.09 -7.43
N PHE A 105 9.87 2.96 -6.10
CA PHE A 105 9.69 4.10 -5.20
C PHE A 105 10.63 5.28 -5.55
N ALA A 106 10.02 6.43 -5.76
CA ALA A 106 10.66 7.69 -6.05
C ALA A 106 9.86 8.83 -5.42
N SER A 107 10.55 9.88 -5.01
CA SER A 107 9.92 11.10 -4.52
C SER A 107 10.61 12.33 -5.06
N THR A 108 9.82 13.35 -5.38
CA THR A 108 10.33 14.67 -5.77
C THR A 108 10.86 15.48 -4.58
N ARG A 109 10.54 15.05 -3.35
CA ARG A 109 11.09 15.62 -2.11
C ARG A 109 12.00 14.64 -1.42
N MET A 110 13.02 15.15 -0.74
CA MET A 110 13.98 14.32 -0.02
C MET A 110 13.30 13.64 1.16
N VAL A 111 13.22 12.31 1.12
CA VAL A 111 12.85 11.48 2.26
C VAL A 111 14.12 11.16 3.04
N ASN A 112 14.07 11.28 4.37
CA ASN A 112 15.22 11.01 5.22
C ASN A 112 15.70 9.55 5.05
N PRO A 113 16.92 9.30 4.54
CA PRO A 113 17.39 7.95 4.25
C PRO A 113 17.61 7.11 5.52
N ARG A 114 17.66 7.73 6.71
CA ARG A 114 17.70 7.00 7.99
C ARG A 114 16.32 6.46 8.39
N THR A 115 15.23 7.05 7.90
CA THR A 115 13.87 6.58 8.19
C THR A 115 13.37 5.62 7.13
N PHE A 116 13.63 5.90 5.85
CA PHE A 116 13.18 5.09 4.73
C PHE A 116 14.13 5.25 3.54
N LYS A 117 14.65 4.15 3.01
CA LYS A 117 15.59 4.16 1.88
C LYS A 117 15.34 3.00 0.95
N ARG A 118 15.19 3.25 -0.35
CA ARG A 118 15.19 2.20 -1.37
C ARG A 118 16.60 1.64 -1.55
N LEU A 119 16.77 0.33 -1.38
CA LEU A 119 18.04 -0.38 -1.59
C LEU A 119 18.14 -0.92 -3.02
N SER A 120 17.04 -1.47 -3.53
CA SER A 120 16.93 -2.00 -4.89
C SER A 120 15.47 -1.97 -5.36
N TYR A 121 15.19 -2.50 -6.56
CA TYR A 121 13.81 -2.64 -7.01
C TYR A 121 13.00 -3.47 -6.01
N ASP A 122 11.86 -2.93 -5.59
CA ASP A 122 10.95 -3.56 -4.65
C ASP A 122 11.58 -3.94 -3.29
N ASP A 123 12.62 -3.20 -2.89
CA ASP A 123 13.26 -3.35 -1.59
C ASP A 123 13.56 -2.00 -0.96
N CYS A 124 12.79 -1.64 0.06
CA CYS A 124 13.00 -0.46 0.86
C CYS A 124 13.28 -0.81 2.31
N PHE A 125 14.29 -0.17 2.86
CA PHE A 125 14.80 -0.36 4.22
C PHE A 125 14.22 0.70 5.16
N VAL A 126 13.72 0.24 6.31
CA VAL A 126 13.06 1.09 7.31
C VAL A 126 13.96 1.31 8.50
N ASN A 127 13.94 2.52 9.07
CA ASN A 127 14.63 2.88 10.31
C ASN A 127 16.14 2.55 10.32
N GLY A 128 16.78 2.52 9.14
CA GLY A 128 18.18 2.13 9.00
C GLY A 128 18.49 0.72 9.52
N GLY A 129 17.48 -0.16 9.60
CA GLY A 129 17.61 -1.52 10.12
C GLY A 129 17.50 -1.64 11.64
N LEU A 130 17.48 -0.51 12.35
CA LEU A 130 17.39 -0.51 13.80
C LEU A 130 16.03 -1.07 14.25
N PRO A 131 16.00 -1.79 15.40
CA PRO A 131 14.76 -2.34 15.94
C PRO A 131 13.68 -1.27 16.11
N LEU A 132 12.47 -1.56 15.65
CA LEU A 132 11.30 -0.73 15.88
C LEU A 132 10.65 -1.20 17.19
N LYS A 133 10.84 -0.46 18.29
CA LYS A 133 10.36 -0.84 19.62
C LYS A 133 8.84 -0.98 19.66
N SER A 134 8.32 -1.70 20.66
CA SER A 134 6.87 -1.83 20.86
C SER A 134 6.22 -0.45 20.91
N SER A 135 5.12 -0.28 20.18
CA SER A 135 4.37 0.98 20.04
C SER A 135 5.16 2.15 19.41
N GLN A 136 6.38 1.92 18.92
CA GLN A 136 7.12 2.91 18.15
C GLN A 136 6.57 2.98 16.72
N SER A 137 6.59 4.18 16.15
CA SER A 137 6.23 4.38 14.75
C SER A 137 7.25 5.23 14.01
N ILE A 138 7.43 4.92 12.73
CA ILE A 138 8.15 5.74 11.77
C ILE A 138 7.12 6.44 10.90
N ARG A 139 7.26 7.76 10.76
CA ARG A 139 6.41 8.58 9.91
C ARG A 139 7.27 9.39 8.97
N PHE A 140 6.94 9.35 7.69
CA PHE A 140 7.58 10.19 6.68
C PHE A 140 6.57 10.60 5.61
N THR A 141 6.88 11.67 4.89
CA THR A 141 6.07 12.16 3.78
C THR A 141 6.87 12.05 2.50
N TYR A 142 6.24 11.59 1.43
CA TYR A 142 6.81 11.64 0.08
C TYR A 142 5.87 12.38 -0.86
N ALA A 143 6.45 13.09 -1.83
CA ALA A 143 5.72 13.74 -2.91
C ALA A 143 5.93 12.96 -4.21
N ASN A 144 4.83 12.59 -4.89
CA ASN A 144 4.84 11.97 -6.21
C ASN A 144 3.46 12.08 -6.88
N SER A 145 3.37 11.80 -8.18
CA SER A 145 2.10 11.87 -8.93
C SER A 145 1.08 10.81 -8.50
N PHE A 146 1.51 9.71 -7.89
CA PHE A 146 0.65 8.62 -7.41
C PHE A 146 1.16 8.02 -6.10
N MET A 147 0.24 7.37 -5.37
CA MET A 147 0.56 6.63 -4.15
C MET A 147 1.18 5.27 -4.51
N TYR A 148 2.31 4.93 -3.91
CA TYR A 148 2.92 3.61 -4.08
C TYR A 148 2.21 2.55 -3.22
N PRO A 149 2.06 1.31 -3.69
CA PRO A 149 1.54 0.20 -2.88
C PRO A 149 2.65 -0.30 -1.94
N LEU A 150 2.80 0.35 -0.79
CA LEU A 150 3.80 -0.04 0.21
C LEU A 150 3.27 -1.21 1.04
N GLU A 151 4.00 -2.32 1.05
CA GLU A 151 3.59 -3.56 1.74
C GLU A 151 4.74 -4.17 2.53
N PHE A 152 4.42 -4.93 3.59
CA PHE A 152 5.44 -5.64 4.35
C PHE A 152 6.15 -6.68 3.47
N LYS A 153 7.49 -6.66 3.45
CA LYS A 153 8.30 -7.66 2.73
C LYS A 153 8.84 -8.71 3.71
N SER A 154 9.62 -8.26 4.69
CA SER A 154 10.28 -9.12 5.68
C SER A 154 10.77 -8.30 6.87
N ALA A 155 11.05 -8.98 7.97
CA ALA A 155 11.76 -8.41 9.11
C ALA A 155 12.44 -9.56 9.88
N SER A 156 13.51 -9.22 10.60
CA SER A 156 14.09 -10.10 11.60
C SER A 156 13.30 -9.96 12.89
N PHE A 157 12.49 -10.98 13.16
CA PHE A 157 12.03 -11.29 14.50
C PHE A 157 13.11 -12.12 15.17
N CYS A 158 12.92 -12.47 16.44
CA CYS A 158 13.85 -13.28 17.20
C CYS A 158 14.19 -14.55 16.39
#